data_AF-A0A7G8ELR2-F1
#
_entry.id   AF-A0A7G8ELR2-F1
#
_cell.length_a   1.000
_cell.length_b   1.000
_cell.length_c   1.000
_cell.angle_alpha   90.00
_cell.angle_beta   90.00
_cell.angle_gamma   90.00
#
_symmetry.space_group_name_H-M   'P 1'
#
loop_
_entity.id
_entity.type
_entity.pdbx_description
1 polymer ?
#
loop_
_entity_poly.entity_id
_entity_poly.type
_entity_poly.pdbx_seq_one_letter_code
_entity_poly.pdbx_strand_id
1 'polypeptide(L)'
;MAMTLLGLGTAVPELRLSQAEALARAPQMRGASPRQQRLLRRIYERCGVENRHCITPDDDPNPSTAVRMRRYGPAALELGLQASRAALAEAGVAGTAITHLVTVSCTGFAAPGFDLALVAGLPLAADVARTHVGFMGCHGALNGLRVARAFVEADPRACVLLCAVELCSLHLQEGWNPDHIVANALFADGAAAVVAVAGQGSPGREAPRQGGLQLLASGSTVIPHTAGAMAWLIEDHGFSMALSARVPAVIQAQLRPWLDGWLARLGLSLEAIRHWAVHPGGPRILTAVLQSAELDDERLAVSRAVLRRFGNMSSATLLFILQRLRQGQGPGPGPCLALGFGPGLTVEAALFGVDGATLARDPTPPEALREAVDCDEQL
;
A
#
# COMPACT_ATOMS: atom_id res chain seq x y z
N MET A 1 -1.41 -18.11 -13.29
CA MET A 1 -2.90 -18.00 -13.32
C MET A 1 -3.26 -16.66 -12.70
N ALA A 2 -4.21 -15.89 -13.23
CA ALA A 2 -4.55 -14.59 -12.62
C ALA A 2 -5.19 -14.80 -11.23
N MET A 3 -4.86 -13.93 -10.27
CA MET A 3 -5.48 -13.93 -8.94
C MET A 3 -6.63 -12.91 -8.93
N THR A 4 -7.83 -13.31 -8.52
CA THR A 4 -8.98 -12.41 -8.41
C THR A 4 -9.19 -11.97 -6.96
N LEU A 5 -9.43 -10.67 -6.78
CA LEU A 5 -9.81 -10.07 -5.50
C LEU A 5 -11.34 -10.15 -5.37
N LEU A 6 -11.83 -10.98 -4.45
CA LEU A 6 -13.26 -11.22 -4.21
C LEU A 6 -13.89 -10.19 -3.28
N GLY A 7 -13.14 -9.66 -2.32
CA GLY A 7 -13.60 -8.65 -1.38
C GLY A 7 -12.46 -7.79 -0.86
N LEU A 8 -12.78 -6.53 -0.55
CA LEU A 8 -11.90 -5.52 0.00
C LEU A 8 -12.59 -4.78 1.15
N GLY A 9 -12.07 -4.98 2.36
CA GLY A 9 -12.53 -4.29 3.55
C GLY A 9 -11.54 -3.22 3.99
N THR A 10 -12.04 -2.13 4.57
CA THR A 10 -11.23 -1.04 5.12
C THR A 10 -11.74 -0.65 6.50
N ALA A 11 -10.82 -0.22 7.37
CA ALA A 11 -11.11 0.22 8.73
C ALA A 11 -10.16 1.35 9.13
N VAL A 12 -10.64 2.27 9.96
CA VAL A 12 -9.88 3.38 10.52
C VAL A 12 -10.29 3.59 11.98
N PRO A 13 -9.40 4.10 12.84
CA PRO A 13 -9.78 4.46 14.21
C PRO A 13 -10.92 5.48 14.28
N GLU A 14 -11.66 5.47 15.39
CA GLU A 14 -12.79 6.39 15.61
C GLU A 14 -12.35 7.85 15.71
N LEU A 15 -11.19 8.11 16.34
CA LEU A 15 -10.67 9.47 16.49
C LEU A 15 -10.25 10.01 15.13
N ARG A 16 -11.08 10.92 14.62
CA ARG A 16 -10.83 11.71 13.41
C ARG A 16 -10.34 13.10 13.81
N LEU A 17 -9.23 13.52 13.22
CA LEU A 17 -8.67 14.86 13.38
C LEU A 17 -8.70 15.58 12.03
N SER A 18 -9.26 16.77 11.98
CA SER A 18 -8.99 17.71 10.90
C SER A 18 -7.53 18.12 10.91
N GLN A 19 -7.04 18.62 9.78
CA GLN A 19 -5.64 19.04 9.68
C GLN A 19 -5.29 20.22 10.62
N ALA A 20 -6.27 21.07 10.94
CA ALA A 20 -6.12 22.13 11.91
C ALA A 20 -6.01 21.59 13.35
N GLU A 21 -6.82 20.60 13.72
CA GLU A 21 -6.74 19.93 15.03
C GLU A 21 -5.44 19.13 15.16
N ALA A 22 -5.04 18.45 14.09
CA ALA A 22 -3.77 17.73 14.01
C ALA A 22 -2.58 18.68 14.22
N LEU A 23 -2.60 19.86 13.59
CA LEU A 23 -1.59 20.90 13.81
C LEU A 23 -1.59 21.38 15.26
N ALA A 24 -2.75 21.69 15.83
CA ALA A 24 -2.85 22.16 17.22
C ALA A 24 -2.29 21.15 18.23
N ARG A 25 -2.37 19.85 17.91
CA ARG A 25 -1.84 18.74 18.71
C ARG A 25 -0.41 18.33 18.33
N ALA A 26 0.17 18.89 17.27
CA ALA A 26 1.50 18.51 16.81
C ALA A 26 2.54 18.79 17.91
N PRO A 27 3.41 17.83 18.26
CA PRO A 27 4.39 18.03 19.34
C PRO A 27 5.27 19.26 19.11
N GLN A 28 5.59 19.54 17.84
CA GLN A 28 6.39 20.70 17.44
C GLN A 28 5.72 22.05 17.67
N MET A 29 4.40 22.13 17.92
CA MET A 29 3.76 23.38 18.27
C MET A 29 4.13 23.85 19.69
N ARG A 30 4.49 22.92 20.57
CA ARG A 30 4.90 23.24 21.94
C ARG A 30 6.25 23.95 21.91
N GLY A 31 6.29 25.19 22.41
CA GLY A 31 7.51 26.00 22.43
C GLY A 31 7.97 26.55 21.07
N ALA A 32 7.16 26.43 20.01
CA ALA A 32 7.51 26.98 18.70
C ALA A 32 7.52 28.52 18.68
N SER A 33 8.58 29.12 18.13
CA SER A 33 8.62 30.54 17.81
C SER A 33 7.56 30.94 16.78
N PRO A 34 7.17 32.22 16.67
CA PRO A 34 6.21 32.68 15.66
C PRO A 34 6.59 32.31 14.22
N ARG A 35 7.90 32.25 13.91
CA ARG A 35 8.40 31.81 12.59
C ARG A 35 8.15 30.33 12.36
N GLN A 36 8.40 29.48 13.36
CA GLN A 36 8.18 28.04 13.29
C GLN A 36 6.69 27.71 13.18
N GLN A 37 5.84 28.40 13.95
CA GLN A 37 4.38 28.24 13.86
C GLN A 37 3.85 28.55 12.45
N ARG A 38 4.34 29.62 11.81
CA ARG A 38 3.98 29.94 10.41
C ARG A 38 4.48 28.88 9.42
N LEU A 39 5.64 28.28 9.67
CA LEU A 39 6.14 27.18 8.84
C LEU A 39 5.30 25.93 9.00
N LEU A 40 5.02 25.50 10.24
CA LEU A 40 4.15 24.37 10.55
C LEU A 40 2.78 24.50 9.89
N ARG A 41 2.15 25.67 10.04
CA ARG A 41 0.86 25.95 9.41
C ARG A 41 0.90 25.72 7.90
N ARG A 42 1.91 26.27 7.21
CA ARG A 42 2.06 26.08 5.76
C ARG A 42 2.30 24.63 5.37
N ILE A 43 3.05 23.86 6.16
CA ILE A 43 3.29 22.44 5.89
C ILE A 43 1.98 21.67 6.02
N TYR A 44 1.24 21.86 7.11
CA TYR A 44 -0.04 21.19 7.34
C TYR A 44 -1.10 21.60 6.30
N GLU A 45 -1.18 22.88 5.91
CA GLU A 45 -2.09 23.36 4.86
C GLU A 45 -1.76 22.80 3.47
N ARG A 46 -0.46 22.57 3.16
CA ARG A 46 -0.01 22.14 1.83
C ARG A 46 0.26 20.64 1.70
N CYS A 47 0.11 19.86 2.78
CA CYS A 47 0.36 18.42 2.75
C CYS A 47 -0.73 17.63 2.01
N GLY A 48 -1.83 18.27 1.59
CA GLY A 48 -2.90 17.63 0.83
C GLY A 48 -3.81 16.72 1.64
N VAL A 49 -3.76 16.79 2.97
CA VAL A 49 -4.61 16.08 3.92
C VAL A 49 -5.61 17.06 4.53
N GLU A 50 -6.91 16.74 4.48
CA GLU A 50 -7.96 17.47 5.19
C GLU A 50 -8.25 16.82 6.54
N ASN A 51 -8.29 15.49 6.58
CA ASN A 51 -8.57 14.72 7.78
C ASN A 51 -7.70 13.48 7.85
N ARG A 52 -7.40 13.06 9.07
CA ARG A 52 -6.73 11.81 9.38
C ARG A 52 -7.38 11.10 10.55
N HIS A 53 -7.25 9.79 10.57
CA HIS A 53 -7.67 8.95 11.68
C HIS A 53 -6.44 8.51 12.45
N CYS A 54 -6.52 8.52 13.78
CA CYS A 54 -5.43 8.13 14.64
C CYS A 54 -6.01 7.37 15.83
N ILE A 55 -5.29 6.41 16.39
CA ILE A 55 -5.60 5.93 17.73
C ILE A 55 -5.40 7.06 18.73
N THR A 56 -6.04 6.95 19.90
CA THR A 56 -5.92 7.95 20.97
C THR A 56 -4.44 8.18 21.30
N PRO A 57 -3.93 9.42 21.34
CA PRO A 57 -2.53 9.70 21.71
C PRO A 57 -2.17 9.18 23.10
N ASP A 58 -0.87 9.03 23.36
CA ASP A 58 -0.39 8.78 24.72
C ASP A 58 -0.47 10.06 25.56
N ASP A 59 -0.49 9.92 26.89
CA ASP A 59 -0.37 11.07 27.80
C ASP A 59 1.07 11.60 27.80
N ASP A 60 2.05 10.70 27.68
CA ASP A 60 3.44 11.07 27.39
C ASP A 60 3.55 11.56 25.95
N PRO A 61 4.03 12.79 25.66
CA PRO A 61 4.14 13.25 24.29
C PRO A 61 5.27 12.57 23.50
N ASN A 62 6.20 11.85 24.17
CA ASN A 62 7.28 11.12 23.51
C ASN A 62 7.57 9.74 24.13
N PRO A 63 6.59 8.82 24.11
CA PRO A 63 6.71 7.53 24.78
C PRO A 63 7.84 6.70 24.18
N SER A 64 8.45 5.84 24.99
CA SER A 64 9.45 4.88 24.51
C SER A 64 8.87 3.94 23.45
N THR A 65 9.73 3.38 22.60
CA THR A 65 9.36 2.34 21.62
C THR A 65 8.63 1.17 22.27
N ALA A 66 9.05 0.77 23.49
CA ALA A 66 8.38 -0.30 24.22
C ALA A 66 6.92 0.04 24.59
N VAL A 67 6.64 1.29 24.99
CA VAL A 67 5.26 1.75 25.24
C VAL A 67 4.46 1.75 23.95
N ARG A 68 5.03 2.29 22.86
CA ARG A 68 4.39 2.33 21.53
C ARG A 68 4.03 0.91 21.04
N MET A 69 4.92 -0.07 21.20
CA MET A 69 4.66 -1.48 20.81
C MET A 69 3.60 -2.17 21.69
N ARG A 70 3.55 -1.89 23.00
CA ARG A 70 2.46 -2.40 23.85
C ARG A 70 1.08 -1.91 23.40
N ARG A 71 1.02 -0.70 22.87
CA ARG A 71 -0.21 -0.10 22.33
C ARG A 71 -0.54 -0.57 20.92
N TYR A 72 0.48 -0.88 20.11
CA TYR A 72 0.31 -1.44 18.77
C TYR A 72 -0.51 -2.72 18.77
N GLY A 73 -0.20 -3.69 19.64
CA GLY A 73 -0.83 -5.02 19.60
C GLY A 73 -2.37 -5.01 19.62
N PRO A 74 -3.02 -4.44 20.65
CA PRO A 74 -4.47 -4.39 20.74
C PRO A 74 -5.13 -3.58 19.62
N ALA A 75 -4.57 -2.42 19.27
CA ALA A 75 -5.12 -1.57 18.22
C ALA A 75 -4.99 -2.20 16.83
N ALA A 76 -3.88 -2.89 16.56
CA ALA A 76 -3.66 -3.56 15.29
C ALA A 76 -4.63 -4.73 15.09
N LEU A 77 -4.88 -5.48 16.18
CA LEU A 77 -5.90 -6.52 16.21
C LEU A 77 -7.29 -5.95 15.89
N GLU A 78 -7.71 -4.90 16.60
CA GLU A 78 -9.04 -4.31 16.44
C GLU A 78 -9.29 -3.87 14.99
N LEU A 79 -8.39 -3.05 14.43
CA LEU A 79 -8.52 -2.56 13.06
C LEU A 79 -8.41 -3.69 12.03
N GLY A 80 -7.50 -4.63 12.26
CA GLY A 80 -7.33 -5.80 11.41
C GLY A 80 -8.61 -6.63 11.33
N LEU A 81 -9.26 -6.90 12.47
CA LEU A 81 -10.54 -7.63 12.52
C LEU A 81 -11.64 -6.89 11.78
N GLN A 82 -11.77 -5.59 11.99
CA GLN A 82 -12.78 -4.77 11.30
C GLN A 82 -12.60 -4.84 9.78
N ALA A 83 -11.38 -4.60 9.30
CA ALA A 83 -11.09 -4.64 7.86
C ALA A 83 -11.29 -6.06 7.29
N SER A 84 -10.80 -7.10 7.97
CA SER A 84 -10.95 -8.48 7.50
C SER A 84 -12.40 -8.97 7.51
N ARG A 85 -13.21 -8.60 8.51
CA ARG A 85 -14.65 -8.91 8.52
C ARG A 85 -15.37 -8.26 7.34
N ALA A 86 -15.06 -6.99 7.06
CA ALA A 86 -15.63 -6.29 5.90
C ALA A 86 -15.22 -6.97 4.58
N ALA A 87 -13.96 -7.40 4.44
CA ALA A 87 -13.48 -8.09 3.25
C ALA A 87 -14.15 -9.47 3.05
N LEU A 88 -14.28 -10.26 4.13
CA LEU A 88 -14.98 -11.56 4.12
C LEU A 88 -16.46 -11.40 3.78
N ALA A 89 -17.12 -10.39 4.37
CA ALA A 89 -18.52 -10.10 4.12
C ALA A 89 -18.76 -9.68 2.65
N GLU A 90 -17.92 -8.79 2.10
CA GLU A 90 -18.01 -8.41 0.69
C GLU A 90 -17.76 -9.61 -0.24
N ALA A 91 -16.79 -10.46 0.10
CA ALA A 91 -16.47 -11.65 -0.67
C ALA A 91 -17.54 -12.75 -0.57
N GLY A 92 -18.41 -12.72 0.45
CA GLY A 92 -19.32 -13.82 0.76
C GLY A 92 -18.58 -15.11 1.17
N VAL A 93 -17.40 -14.99 1.77
CA VAL A 93 -16.52 -16.11 2.13
C VAL A 93 -16.50 -16.27 3.64
N ALA A 94 -16.74 -17.50 4.14
CA ALA A 94 -16.60 -17.83 5.55
C ALA A 94 -15.11 -17.86 5.96
N GLY A 95 -14.79 -17.44 7.20
CA GLY A 95 -13.42 -17.47 7.72
C GLY A 95 -12.78 -18.87 7.68
N THR A 96 -13.58 -19.92 7.88
CA THR A 96 -13.13 -21.33 7.79
C THR A 96 -12.68 -21.76 6.39
N ALA A 97 -13.03 -21.02 5.34
CA ALA A 97 -12.58 -21.30 3.97
C ALA A 97 -11.21 -20.68 3.64
N ILE A 98 -10.68 -19.81 4.51
CA ILE A 98 -9.36 -19.19 4.32
C ILE A 98 -8.27 -20.24 4.57
N THR A 99 -7.45 -20.49 3.56
CA THR A 99 -6.33 -21.44 3.63
C THR A 99 -5.01 -20.76 3.95
N HIS A 100 -4.86 -19.48 3.61
CA HIS A 100 -3.66 -18.70 3.87
C HIS A 100 -4.01 -17.32 4.44
N LEU A 101 -3.27 -16.89 5.45
CA LEU A 101 -3.32 -15.56 6.04
C LEU A 101 -2.00 -14.83 5.78
N VAL A 102 -2.06 -13.74 5.02
CA VAL A 102 -0.94 -12.83 4.78
C VAL A 102 -1.17 -11.55 5.60
N THR A 103 -0.26 -11.23 6.51
CA THR A 103 -0.31 -9.96 7.23
C THR A 103 0.76 -8.99 6.73
N VAL A 104 0.46 -7.70 6.74
CA VAL A 104 1.37 -6.63 6.32
C VAL A 104 1.38 -5.53 7.38
N SER A 105 2.56 -5.15 7.85
CA SER A 105 2.72 -3.94 8.66
C SER A 105 4.17 -3.49 8.67
N CYS A 106 4.41 -2.18 8.79
CA CYS A 106 5.73 -1.65 9.11
C CYS A 106 5.73 -0.80 10.39
N THR A 107 4.62 -0.73 11.11
CA THR A 107 4.43 0.20 12.23
C THR A 107 4.45 -0.48 13.60
N GLY A 108 4.65 -1.80 13.66
CA GLY A 108 4.93 -2.45 14.93
C GLY A 108 5.28 -3.91 14.80
N PHE A 109 5.79 -4.46 15.90
CA PHE A 109 6.16 -5.86 16.03
C PHE A 109 5.56 -6.43 17.32
N ALA A 110 5.03 -7.63 17.22
CA ALA A 110 4.62 -8.45 18.35
C ALA A 110 4.81 -9.92 17.98
N ALA A 111 5.24 -10.73 18.95
CA ALA A 111 5.31 -12.18 18.84
C ALA A 111 4.76 -12.76 20.15
N PRO A 112 3.53 -13.30 20.16
CA PRO A 112 2.62 -13.49 19.01
C PRO A 112 2.14 -12.20 18.34
N GLY A 113 1.94 -12.24 17.01
CA GLY A 113 1.47 -11.11 16.21
C GLY A 113 -0.05 -11.01 16.16
N PHE A 114 -0.55 -9.95 15.50
CA PHE A 114 -2.00 -9.77 15.31
C PHE A 114 -2.60 -10.84 14.39
N ASP A 115 -1.77 -11.57 13.64
CA ASP A 115 -2.17 -12.70 12.81
C ASP A 115 -2.84 -13.83 13.62
N LEU A 116 -2.27 -14.23 14.77
CA LEU A 116 -2.93 -15.24 15.63
C LEU A 116 -4.25 -14.74 16.20
N ALA A 117 -4.32 -13.45 16.48
CA ALA A 117 -5.54 -12.85 16.99
C ALA A 117 -6.62 -12.72 15.88
N LEU A 118 -6.23 -12.56 14.60
CA LEU A 118 -7.14 -12.74 13.46
C LEU A 118 -7.63 -14.18 13.32
N VAL A 119 -6.74 -15.19 13.50
CA VAL A 119 -7.15 -16.61 13.48
C VAL A 119 -8.27 -16.86 14.48
N ALA A 120 -8.11 -16.38 15.71
CA ALA A 120 -9.11 -16.53 16.76
C ALA A 120 -10.39 -15.69 16.51
N GLY A 121 -10.24 -14.44 16.08
CA GLY A 121 -11.36 -13.49 15.97
C GLY A 121 -12.20 -13.58 14.69
N LEU A 122 -11.70 -14.29 13.67
CA LEU A 122 -12.39 -14.57 12.39
C LEU A 122 -12.76 -16.06 12.20
N PRO A 123 -12.81 -16.82 13.30
CA PRO A 123 -12.69 -18.29 13.35
C PRO A 123 -12.06 -18.94 12.10
N LEU A 124 -10.79 -18.64 11.81
CA LEU A 124 -10.06 -19.29 10.72
C LEU A 124 -9.74 -20.76 11.10
N ALA A 125 -9.44 -21.58 10.11
CA ALA A 125 -9.00 -22.95 10.37
C ALA A 125 -7.68 -22.97 11.18
N ALA A 126 -7.54 -23.93 12.10
CA ALA A 126 -6.37 -23.99 12.99
C ALA A 126 -5.05 -24.28 12.25
N ASP A 127 -5.14 -24.87 11.06
CA ASP A 127 -4.05 -25.20 10.14
C ASP A 127 -3.83 -24.13 9.07
N VAL A 128 -4.46 -22.94 9.18
CA VAL A 128 -4.25 -21.83 8.24
C VAL A 128 -2.76 -21.49 8.14
N ALA A 129 -2.23 -21.49 6.92
CA ALA A 129 -0.85 -21.12 6.68
C ALA A 129 -0.70 -19.60 6.87
N ARG A 130 0.33 -19.17 7.62
CA ARG A 130 0.53 -17.74 7.95
C ARG A 130 1.82 -17.22 7.34
N THR A 131 1.79 -16.01 6.81
CA THR A 131 2.97 -15.28 6.34
C THR A 131 2.87 -13.82 6.73
N HIS A 132 3.93 -13.27 7.32
CA HIS A 132 4.02 -11.85 7.63
C HIS A 132 4.99 -11.16 6.68
N VAL A 133 4.52 -10.12 6.01
CA VAL A 133 5.33 -9.21 5.20
C VAL A 133 5.57 -7.95 6.02
N GLY A 134 6.66 -7.98 6.80
CA GLY A 134 6.99 -6.94 7.77
C GLY A 134 7.97 -5.90 7.24
N PHE A 135 7.86 -4.68 7.77
CA PHE A 135 8.91 -3.65 7.73
C PHE A 135 9.37 -3.20 6.34
N MET A 136 8.51 -3.32 5.33
CA MET A 136 8.78 -2.87 3.95
C MET A 136 8.28 -1.44 3.65
N GLY A 137 7.63 -0.78 4.61
CA GLY A 137 7.09 0.57 4.42
C GLY A 137 5.85 0.61 3.51
N CYS A 138 5.65 1.77 2.88
CA CYS A 138 4.43 2.12 2.15
C CYS A 138 4.08 1.23 0.95
N HIS A 139 5.04 0.48 0.38
CA HIS A 139 4.77 -0.50 -0.68
C HIS A 139 4.47 -1.92 -0.18
N GLY A 140 4.36 -2.12 1.14
CA GLY A 140 4.18 -3.44 1.75
C GLY A 140 2.97 -4.21 1.23
N ALA A 141 1.85 -3.54 0.93
CA ALA A 141 0.63 -4.21 0.46
C ALA A 141 0.82 -4.88 -0.92
N LEU A 142 1.64 -4.28 -1.80
CA LEU A 142 1.96 -4.89 -3.10
C LEU A 142 2.80 -6.16 -2.94
N ASN A 143 3.70 -6.19 -1.95
CA ASN A 143 4.47 -7.38 -1.61
C ASN A 143 3.56 -8.46 -1.00
N GLY A 144 2.63 -8.09 -0.12
CA GLY A 144 1.62 -9.01 0.39
C GLY A 144 0.77 -9.61 -0.72
N LEU A 145 0.33 -8.80 -1.70
CA LEU A 145 -0.44 -9.28 -2.85
C LEU A 145 0.37 -10.25 -3.74
N ARG A 146 1.68 -10.02 -3.87
CA ARG A 146 2.60 -10.93 -4.56
C ARG A 146 2.71 -12.28 -3.86
N VAL A 147 2.82 -12.28 -2.53
CA VAL A 147 2.78 -13.51 -1.71
C VAL A 147 1.44 -14.23 -1.89
N ALA A 148 0.32 -13.51 -1.79
CA ALA A 148 -1.01 -14.08 -1.99
C ALA A 148 -1.16 -14.73 -3.38
N ARG A 149 -0.64 -14.07 -4.41
CA ARG A 149 -0.64 -14.60 -5.78
C ARG A 149 0.18 -15.88 -5.89
N ALA A 150 1.34 -15.95 -5.26
CA ALA A 150 2.17 -17.16 -5.28
C ALA A 150 1.42 -18.38 -4.71
N PHE A 151 0.66 -18.20 -3.61
CA PHE A 151 -0.19 -19.28 -3.08
C PHE A 151 -1.30 -19.69 -4.04
N VAL A 152 -1.97 -18.72 -4.66
CA VAL A 152 -3.03 -18.96 -5.63
C VAL A 152 -2.53 -19.63 -6.91
N GLU A 153 -1.33 -19.30 -7.36
CA GLU A 153 -0.70 -19.94 -8.52
C GLU A 153 -0.23 -21.37 -8.21
N ALA A 154 0.18 -21.65 -6.97
CA ALA A 154 0.61 -22.96 -6.52
C ALA A 154 -0.55 -23.94 -6.24
N ASP A 155 -1.66 -23.47 -5.66
CA ASP A 155 -2.88 -24.27 -5.45
C ASP A 155 -4.13 -23.49 -5.88
N PRO A 156 -4.82 -23.90 -6.96
CA PRO A 156 -6.06 -23.27 -7.40
C PRO A 156 -7.18 -23.23 -6.35
N ARG A 157 -7.13 -24.09 -5.32
CA ARG A 157 -8.10 -24.10 -4.21
C ARG A 157 -7.79 -23.04 -3.15
N ALA A 158 -6.62 -22.40 -3.20
CA ALA A 158 -6.24 -21.42 -2.21
C ALA A 158 -7.28 -20.29 -2.07
N CYS A 159 -7.51 -19.89 -0.82
CA CYS A 159 -8.29 -18.72 -0.46
C CYS A 159 -7.44 -17.92 0.52
N VAL A 160 -6.96 -16.77 0.08
CA VAL A 160 -5.99 -15.98 0.82
C VAL A 160 -6.69 -14.78 1.43
N LEU A 161 -6.58 -14.62 2.75
CA LEU A 161 -6.89 -13.37 3.43
C LEU A 161 -5.59 -12.58 3.57
N LEU A 162 -5.49 -11.44 2.92
CA LEU A 162 -4.45 -10.45 3.18
C LEU A 162 -4.99 -9.38 4.12
N CYS A 163 -4.25 -9.01 5.16
CA CYS A 163 -4.59 -7.91 6.07
C CYS A 163 -3.38 -7.00 6.29
N ALA A 164 -3.49 -5.74 5.83
CA ALA A 164 -2.53 -4.69 6.09
C ALA A 164 -3.02 -3.79 7.23
N VAL A 165 -2.19 -3.57 8.24
CA VAL A 165 -2.52 -2.73 9.39
C VAL A 165 -1.39 -1.77 9.67
N GLU A 166 -1.71 -0.48 9.76
CA GLU A 166 -0.72 0.56 9.99
C GLU A 166 -1.19 1.54 11.07
N LEU A 167 -0.35 1.72 12.09
CA LEU A 167 -0.56 2.63 13.21
C LEU A 167 0.56 3.68 13.22
N CYS A 168 0.63 4.50 12.19
CA CYS A 168 1.71 5.48 12.04
C CYS A 168 1.66 6.60 13.10
N SER A 169 0.50 6.91 13.66
CA SER A 169 0.33 7.90 14.73
C SER A 169 1.05 7.50 16.02
N LEU A 170 1.31 6.19 16.21
CA LEU A 170 2.17 5.69 17.29
C LEU A 170 3.60 6.16 17.17
N HIS A 171 4.03 6.74 16.05
CA HIS A 171 5.41 7.14 15.78
C HIS A 171 5.55 8.64 15.51
N LEU A 172 4.56 9.44 15.94
CA LEU A 172 4.74 10.90 15.93
C LEU A 172 5.94 11.27 16.80
N GLN A 173 6.87 12.01 16.19
CA GLN A 173 8.15 12.39 16.79
C GLN A 173 8.10 13.83 17.32
N GLU A 174 8.84 14.10 18.40
CA GLU A 174 9.08 15.46 18.90
C GLU A 174 10.27 16.13 18.22
N GLY A 175 10.50 17.41 18.54
CA GLY A 175 11.69 18.12 18.11
C GLY A 175 11.62 18.68 16.69
N TRP A 176 12.67 19.41 16.33
CA TRP A 176 12.72 20.23 15.12
C TRP A 176 13.54 19.58 14.00
N ASN A 177 13.07 18.41 13.57
CA ASN A 177 13.60 17.66 12.43
C ASN A 177 12.64 17.79 11.21
N PRO A 178 13.10 18.28 10.05
CA PRO A 178 12.28 18.43 8.84
C PRO A 178 11.51 17.18 8.41
N ASP A 179 12.13 16.01 8.47
CA ASP A 179 11.57 14.74 8.01
C ASP A 179 10.42 14.33 8.93
N HIS A 180 10.63 14.46 10.24
CA HIS A 180 9.61 14.21 11.27
C HIS A 180 8.43 15.16 11.16
N ILE A 181 8.65 16.44 10.85
CA ILE A 181 7.58 17.43 10.69
C ILE A 181 6.68 17.07 9.50
N VAL A 182 7.29 16.69 8.39
CA VAL A 182 6.56 16.25 7.19
C VAL A 182 5.80 14.96 7.47
N ALA A 183 6.44 13.99 8.12
CA ALA A 183 5.81 12.74 8.52
C ALA A 183 4.60 13.00 9.45
N ASN A 184 4.78 13.81 10.49
CA ASN A 184 3.74 14.16 11.45
C ASN A 184 2.53 14.86 10.81
N ALA A 185 2.72 15.55 9.68
CA ALA A 185 1.63 16.20 8.94
C ALA A 185 0.87 15.24 7.99
N LEU A 186 1.51 14.16 7.54
CA LEU A 186 0.98 13.26 6.51
C LEU A 186 0.37 11.98 7.08
N PHE A 187 1.06 11.36 8.03
CA PHE A 187 0.75 10.00 8.43
C PHE A 187 -0.50 9.89 9.31
N ALA A 188 -1.17 8.76 9.15
CA ALA A 188 -2.42 8.39 9.77
C ALA A 188 -2.47 6.87 10.02
N ASP A 189 -3.51 6.43 10.71
CA ASP A 189 -3.73 5.03 11.04
C ASP A 189 -4.85 4.45 10.19
N GLY A 190 -4.71 3.17 9.84
CA GLY A 190 -5.75 2.45 9.12
C GLY A 190 -5.40 0.99 8.85
N ALA A 191 -6.42 0.22 8.53
CA ALA A 191 -6.28 -1.16 8.11
C ALA A 191 -7.10 -1.43 6.85
N ALA A 192 -6.61 -2.34 6.02
CA ALA A 192 -7.32 -2.82 4.86
C ALA A 192 -7.06 -4.31 4.65
N ALA A 193 -8.07 -5.04 4.19
CA ALA A 193 -7.98 -6.47 3.96
C ALA A 193 -8.54 -6.85 2.60
N VAL A 194 -8.01 -7.94 2.05
CA VAL A 194 -8.38 -8.49 0.74
C VAL A 194 -8.63 -9.98 0.89
N VAL A 195 -9.73 -10.47 0.34
CA VAL A 195 -9.94 -11.91 0.09
C VAL A 195 -9.62 -12.18 -1.37
N ALA A 196 -8.68 -13.08 -1.62
CA ALA A 196 -8.20 -13.38 -2.96
C ALA A 196 -8.20 -14.89 -3.26
N VAL A 197 -8.46 -15.22 -4.52
CA VAL A 197 -8.57 -16.61 -5.02
C VAL A 197 -8.00 -16.73 -6.43
N ALA A 198 -7.85 -17.96 -6.91
CA ALA A 198 -7.63 -18.23 -8.33
C ALA A 198 -8.76 -17.65 -9.19
N GLY A 199 -8.40 -17.03 -10.33
CA GLY A 199 -9.36 -16.52 -11.31
C GLY A 199 -10.25 -17.62 -11.93
N GLN A 200 -11.19 -17.19 -12.78
CA GLN A 200 -12.19 -18.04 -13.44
C GLN A 200 -11.61 -19.40 -13.91
N GLY A 201 -12.29 -20.50 -13.55
CA GLY A 201 -11.91 -21.87 -13.91
C GLY A 201 -11.60 -22.81 -12.73
N SER A 202 -11.71 -22.36 -11.48
CA SER A 202 -11.56 -23.22 -10.31
C SER A 202 -12.80 -24.11 -10.12
N PRO A 203 -12.66 -25.46 -10.00
CA PRO A 203 -13.80 -26.35 -9.79
C PRO A 203 -14.60 -25.96 -8.54
N GLY A 204 -15.92 -25.78 -8.69
CA GLY A 204 -16.83 -25.53 -7.57
C GLY A 204 -16.98 -24.07 -7.12
N ARG A 205 -16.45 -23.08 -7.87
CA ARG A 205 -16.70 -21.65 -7.59
C ARG A 205 -17.47 -21.01 -8.74
N GLU A 206 -18.64 -20.44 -8.43
CA GLU A 206 -19.38 -19.61 -9.38
C GLU A 206 -18.52 -18.43 -9.85
N ALA A 207 -18.75 -17.99 -11.09
CA ALA A 207 -18.12 -16.79 -11.63
C ALA A 207 -18.25 -15.61 -10.64
N PRO A 208 -17.17 -14.85 -10.37
CA PRO A 208 -17.28 -13.66 -9.53
C PRO A 208 -18.42 -12.78 -10.04
N ARG A 209 -19.28 -12.31 -9.12
CA ARG A 209 -20.25 -11.26 -9.43
C ARG A 209 -19.50 -10.09 -10.08
N GLN A 210 -20.10 -9.48 -11.10
CA GLN A 210 -19.55 -8.38 -11.92
C GLN A 210 -18.76 -7.36 -11.05
N GLY A 211 -17.58 -6.90 -11.51
CA GLY A 211 -16.77 -5.90 -10.77
C GLY A 211 -15.38 -6.35 -10.27
N GLY A 212 -14.81 -7.45 -10.78
CA GLY A 212 -13.59 -8.05 -10.24
C GLY A 212 -12.29 -7.30 -10.58
N LEU A 213 -11.46 -7.01 -9.57
CA LEU A 213 -10.04 -6.67 -9.78
C LEU A 213 -9.25 -7.99 -9.90
N GLN A 214 -8.57 -8.19 -11.02
CA GLN A 214 -7.71 -9.35 -11.24
C GLN A 214 -6.25 -8.92 -11.25
N LEU A 215 -5.41 -9.44 -10.36
CA LEU A 215 -3.97 -9.19 -10.40
C LEU A 215 -3.34 -10.01 -11.53
N LEU A 216 -2.87 -9.31 -12.56
CA LEU A 216 -2.33 -9.87 -13.81
C LEU A 216 -0.81 -9.98 -13.77
N ALA A 217 -0.12 -8.96 -13.26
CA ALA A 217 1.34 -8.91 -13.17
C ALA A 217 1.80 -8.14 -11.93
N SER A 218 3.04 -8.39 -11.52
CA SER A 218 3.72 -7.60 -10.50
C SER A 218 5.11 -7.21 -10.99
N GLY A 219 5.57 -6.03 -10.61
CA GLY A 219 6.91 -5.52 -10.89
C GLY A 219 7.57 -5.02 -9.62
N SER A 220 8.90 -5.05 -9.58
CA SER A 220 9.71 -4.46 -8.52
C SER A 220 11.00 -3.92 -9.13
N THR A 221 11.45 -2.77 -8.64
CA THR A 221 12.77 -2.23 -8.95
C THR A 221 13.30 -1.40 -7.79
N VAL A 222 14.61 -1.45 -7.60
CA VAL A 222 15.32 -0.58 -6.66
C VAL A 222 16.02 0.48 -7.49
N ILE A 223 15.80 1.76 -7.16
CA ILE A 223 16.44 2.86 -7.90
C ILE A 223 17.92 2.94 -7.47
N PRO A 224 18.89 2.80 -8.39
CA PRO A 224 20.31 2.79 -8.04
C PRO A 224 20.75 4.04 -7.28
N HIS A 225 21.69 3.88 -6.34
CA HIS A 225 22.29 4.97 -5.56
C HIS A 225 21.30 5.79 -4.70
N THR A 226 20.19 5.17 -4.27
CA THR A 226 19.17 5.84 -3.45
C THR A 226 18.91 5.19 -2.09
N ALA A 227 19.80 4.31 -1.62
CA ALA A 227 19.65 3.56 -0.35
C ALA A 227 19.25 4.44 0.84
N GLY A 228 19.88 5.61 0.99
CA GLY A 228 19.58 6.57 2.05
C GLY A 228 18.50 7.61 1.73
N ALA A 229 17.78 7.47 0.62
CA ALA A 229 16.76 8.46 0.23
C ALA A 229 15.47 8.34 1.05
N MET A 230 15.15 7.13 1.51
CA MET A 230 14.05 6.86 2.41
C MET A 230 14.43 5.70 3.32
N ALA A 231 14.29 5.87 4.63
CA ALA A 231 14.56 4.83 5.61
C ALA A 231 13.52 4.85 6.73
N TRP A 232 13.34 3.68 7.36
CA TRP A 232 12.47 3.48 8.51
C TRP A 232 13.28 2.75 9.58
N LEU A 233 13.64 3.48 10.63
CA LEU A 233 14.63 3.05 11.62
C LEU A 233 13.95 2.86 12.97
N ILE A 234 14.32 1.80 13.70
CA ILE A 234 13.86 1.61 15.07
C ILE A 234 14.79 2.42 15.99
N GLU A 235 14.23 3.36 16.74
CA GLU A 235 14.95 4.18 17.72
C GLU A 235 14.35 3.95 19.12
N ASP A 236 14.80 4.71 20.13
CA ASP A 236 14.37 4.54 21.53
C ASP A 236 12.95 5.09 21.79
N HIS A 237 12.50 6.05 20.97
CA HIS A 237 11.23 6.77 21.13
C HIS A 237 10.30 6.62 19.91
N GLY A 238 10.25 5.43 19.37
CA GLY A 238 9.44 5.03 18.22
C GLY A 238 10.28 4.68 17.01
N PHE A 239 9.61 4.54 15.89
CA PHE A 239 10.23 4.35 14.59
C PHE A 239 10.39 5.71 13.93
N SER A 240 11.54 5.93 13.31
CA SER A 240 11.99 7.21 12.80
C SER A 240 12.11 7.15 11.29
N MET A 241 11.48 8.13 10.63
CA MET A 241 11.57 8.29 9.18
C MET A 241 12.73 9.20 8.82
N ALA A 242 13.63 8.70 7.96
CA ALA A 242 14.51 9.54 7.17
C ALA A 242 13.90 9.69 5.78
N LEU A 243 13.74 10.92 5.31
CA LEU A 243 13.07 11.22 4.04
C LEU A 243 13.77 12.35 3.29
N SER A 244 14.62 11.99 2.34
CA SER A 244 15.29 12.94 1.47
C SER A 244 14.29 13.76 0.65
N ALA A 245 14.43 15.08 0.67
CA ALA A 245 13.65 16.00 -0.17
C ALA A 245 13.83 15.76 -1.69
N ARG A 246 14.82 14.93 -2.09
CA ARG A 246 15.09 14.51 -3.47
C ARG A 246 14.18 13.38 -3.96
N VAL A 247 13.49 12.65 -3.08
CA VAL A 247 12.64 11.49 -3.45
C VAL A 247 11.68 11.81 -4.62
N PRO A 248 10.92 12.92 -4.62
CA PRO A 248 10.03 13.24 -5.75
C PRO A 248 10.79 13.41 -7.08
N ALA A 249 11.94 14.10 -7.07
CA ALA A 249 12.72 14.32 -8.28
C ALA A 249 13.33 13.01 -8.83
N VAL A 250 13.76 12.12 -7.93
CA VAL A 250 14.25 10.78 -8.30
C VAL A 250 13.13 9.96 -8.96
N ILE A 251 11.93 9.93 -8.36
CA ILE A 251 10.77 9.23 -8.94
C ILE A 251 10.44 9.81 -10.32
N GLN A 252 10.36 11.14 -10.42
CA GLN A 252 10.03 11.82 -11.68
C GLN A 252 10.99 11.42 -12.81
N ALA A 253 12.29 11.36 -12.52
CA ALA A 253 13.32 11.05 -13.51
C ALA A 253 13.43 9.56 -13.87
N GLN A 254 13.18 8.66 -12.92
CA GLN A 254 13.54 7.23 -13.06
C GLN A 254 12.33 6.31 -13.30
N LEU A 255 11.11 6.77 -13.03
CA LEU A 255 9.93 5.91 -13.10
C LEU A 255 9.56 5.52 -14.53
N ARG A 256 9.44 6.48 -15.44
CA ARG A 256 8.99 6.24 -16.83
C ARG A 256 9.83 5.20 -17.59
N PRO A 257 11.18 5.31 -17.65
CA PRO A 257 11.99 4.32 -18.38
C PRO A 257 11.79 2.89 -17.88
N TRP A 258 11.64 2.71 -16.56
CA TRP A 258 11.38 1.40 -15.99
C TRP A 258 9.96 0.90 -16.31
N LEU A 259 8.94 1.77 -16.21
CA LEU A 259 7.57 1.41 -16.54
C LEU A 259 7.44 0.97 -18.01
N ASP A 260 8.04 1.70 -18.94
CA ASP A 260 8.00 1.35 -20.36
C ASP A 260 8.62 -0.04 -20.60
N GLY A 261 9.81 -0.30 -20.03
CA GLY A 261 10.47 -1.60 -20.17
C GLY A 261 9.73 -2.76 -19.47
N TRP A 262 9.08 -2.50 -18.33
CA TRP A 262 8.29 -3.53 -17.63
C TRP A 262 6.97 -3.81 -18.36
N LEU A 263 6.25 -2.79 -18.82
CA LEU A 263 5.00 -2.94 -19.57
C LEU A 263 5.23 -3.57 -20.95
N ALA A 264 6.32 -3.21 -21.65
CA ALA A 264 6.64 -3.80 -22.95
C ALA A 264 6.84 -5.33 -22.85
N ARG A 265 7.48 -5.83 -21.78
CA ARG A 265 7.59 -7.28 -21.50
C ARG A 265 6.24 -7.96 -21.24
N LEU A 266 5.20 -7.20 -20.92
CA LEU A 266 3.82 -7.66 -20.76
C LEU A 266 2.98 -7.42 -22.03
N GLY A 267 3.59 -6.95 -23.13
CA GLY A 267 2.89 -6.62 -24.37
C GLY A 267 1.98 -5.39 -24.25
N LEU A 268 2.27 -4.47 -23.32
CA LEU A 268 1.49 -3.25 -23.09
C LEU A 268 2.36 -2.00 -23.24
N SER A 269 1.71 -0.89 -23.57
CA SER A 269 2.29 0.44 -23.45
C SER A 269 1.66 1.21 -22.28
N LEU A 270 2.28 2.32 -21.88
CA LEU A 270 1.76 3.14 -20.80
C LEU A 270 0.40 3.77 -21.15
N GLU A 271 0.20 4.11 -22.41
CA GLU A 271 -1.02 4.72 -22.97
C GLU A 271 -2.21 3.76 -22.90
N ALA A 272 -1.97 2.44 -22.82
CA ALA A 272 -3.00 1.44 -22.63
C ALA A 272 -3.54 1.39 -21.19
N ILE A 273 -2.85 2.02 -20.23
CA ILE A 273 -3.26 2.02 -18.82
C ILE A 273 -4.44 2.98 -18.61
N ARG A 274 -5.59 2.41 -18.26
CA ARG A 274 -6.83 3.18 -18.07
C ARG A 274 -6.97 3.73 -16.66
N HIS A 275 -6.49 3.02 -15.65
CA HIS A 275 -6.62 3.42 -14.24
C HIS A 275 -5.28 3.49 -13.54
N TRP A 276 -5.18 4.38 -12.56
CA TRP A 276 -3.98 4.58 -11.78
C TRP A 276 -4.29 4.55 -10.28
N ALA A 277 -3.70 3.59 -9.58
CA ALA A 277 -3.74 3.48 -8.13
C ALA A 277 -2.35 3.80 -7.56
N VAL A 278 -2.06 5.07 -7.31
CA VAL A 278 -0.72 5.50 -6.89
C VAL A 278 -0.72 5.73 -5.38
N HIS A 279 0.13 5.03 -4.65
CA HIS A 279 0.32 5.27 -3.22
C HIS A 279 0.72 6.74 -3.00
N PRO A 280 -0.08 7.52 -2.26
CA PRO A 280 0.17 8.93 -2.08
C PRO A 280 1.09 9.14 -0.87
N GLY A 281 2.39 8.91 -1.05
CA GLY A 281 3.38 9.19 0.00
C GLY A 281 3.33 10.64 0.51
N GLY A 282 2.89 11.54 -0.37
CA GLY A 282 2.50 12.92 -0.16
C GLY A 282 2.11 13.55 -1.50
N PRO A 283 1.65 14.81 -1.54
CA PRO A 283 1.17 15.43 -2.77
C PRO A 283 2.28 15.54 -3.83
N ARG A 284 3.53 15.73 -3.39
CA ARG A 284 4.70 15.78 -4.29
C ARG A 284 5.01 14.45 -4.97
N ILE A 285 4.66 13.33 -4.36
CA ILE A 285 4.82 12.00 -4.97
C ILE A 285 3.82 11.83 -6.10
N LEU A 286 2.55 12.21 -5.88
CA LEU A 286 1.53 12.20 -6.92
C LEU A 286 1.93 13.09 -8.10
N THR A 287 2.44 14.30 -7.83
CA THR A 287 2.96 15.20 -8.88
C THR A 287 4.13 14.57 -9.63
N ALA A 288 5.08 13.94 -8.94
CA ALA A 288 6.22 13.30 -9.59
C ALA A 288 5.81 12.15 -10.52
N VAL A 289 4.84 11.32 -10.10
CA VAL A 289 4.30 10.25 -10.95
C VAL A 289 3.55 10.82 -12.15
N LEU A 290 2.68 11.81 -11.91
CA LEU A 290 1.95 12.51 -12.97
C LEU A 290 2.90 13.07 -14.04
N GLN A 291 3.98 13.73 -13.61
CA GLN A 291 4.97 14.31 -14.52
C GLN A 291 5.83 13.25 -15.23
N SER A 292 6.21 12.17 -14.54
CA SER A 292 7.00 11.10 -15.15
C SER A 292 6.21 10.33 -16.20
N ALA A 293 4.97 9.97 -15.87
CA ALA A 293 4.09 9.17 -16.71
C ALA A 293 3.24 10.02 -17.67
N GLU A 294 3.46 11.35 -17.71
CA GLU A 294 2.74 12.30 -18.56
C GLU A 294 1.21 12.17 -18.45
N LEU A 295 0.72 12.09 -17.21
CA LEU A 295 -0.70 11.87 -16.92
C LEU A 295 -1.46 13.18 -16.75
N ASP A 296 -2.74 13.15 -17.04
CA ASP A 296 -3.68 14.19 -16.61
C ASP A 296 -3.99 14.07 -15.11
N ASP A 297 -4.29 15.20 -14.45
CA ASP A 297 -4.56 15.23 -12.99
C ASP A 297 -5.74 14.33 -12.58
N GLU A 298 -6.74 14.21 -13.46
CA GLU A 298 -7.92 13.37 -13.24
C GLU A 298 -7.57 11.90 -13.03
N ARG A 299 -6.47 11.41 -13.63
CA ARG A 299 -6.03 10.01 -13.48
C ARG A 299 -5.66 9.68 -12.03
N LEU A 300 -5.24 10.68 -11.26
CA LEU A 300 -4.85 10.51 -9.86
C LEU A 300 -5.93 11.00 -8.87
N ALA A 301 -7.13 11.33 -9.34
CA ALA A 301 -8.21 11.88 -8.51
C ALA A 301 -8.55 10.96 -7.31
N VAL A 302 -8.64 9.65 -7.53
CA VAL A 302 -8.93 8.68 -6.44
C VAL A 302 -7.81 8.64 -5.42
N SER A 303 -6.55 8.58 -5.87
CA SER A 303 -5.36 8.57 -5.00
C SER A 303 -5.28 9.84 -4.16
N ARG A 304 -5.53 11.00 -4.79
CA ARG A 304 -5.59 12.31 -4.13
C ARG A 304 -6.74 12.39 -3.13
N ALA A 305 -7.92 11.86 -3.47
CA ALA A 305 -9.08 11.84 -2.58
C ALA A 305 -8.84 10.95 -1.35
N VAL A 306 -8.14 9.83 -1.48
CA VAL A 306 -7.75 8.99 -0.34
C VAL A 306 -6.78 9.74 0.57
N LEU A 307 -5.71 10.33 0.03
CA LEU A 307 -4.77 11.15 0.82
C LEU A 307 -5.52 12.27 1.56
N ARG A 308 -6.42 12.96 0.86
CA ARG A 308 -7.18 14.08 1.42
C ARG A 308 -8.05 13.66 2.61
N ARG A 309 -8.72 12.51 2.51
CA ARG A 309 -9.71 12.07 3.49
C ARG A 309 -9.12 11.29 4.67
N PHE A 310 -8.02 10.58 4.45
CA PHE A 310 -7.47 9.64 5.43
C PHE A 310 -6.02 9.91 5.81
N GLY A 311 -5.30 10.77 5.09
CA GLY A 311 -3.85 10.87 5.21
C GLY A 311 -3.13 9.68 4.58
N ASN A 312 -1.84 9.57 4.90
CA ASN A 312 -1.00 8.44 4.51
C ASN A 312 -1.05 7.35 5.59
N MET A 313 -1.71 6.24 5.32
CA MET A 313 -1.81 5.06 6.20
C MET A 313 -0.79 3.98 5.82
N SER A 314 0.40 4.40 5.35
CA SER A 314 1.46 3.51 4.85
C SER A 314 0.90 2.45 3.87
N SER A 315 1.20 1.17 4.07
CA SER A 315 0.84 0.07 3.18
C SER A 315 -0.67 -0.08 2.96
N ALA A 316 -1.51 0.21 3.95
CA ALA A 316 -2.97 0.11 3.84
C ALA A 316 -3.56 1.11 2.82
N THR A 317 -2.90 2.26 2.61
CA THR A 317 -3.39 3.35 1.74
C THR A 317 -3.71 2.89 0.32
N LEU A 318 -2.88 2.01 -0.25
CA LEU A 318 -3.09 1.55 -1.62
C LEU A 318 -4.36 0.70 -1.75
N LEU A 319 -4.69 -0.09 -0.72
CA LEU A 319 -5.89 -0.91 -0.70
C LEU A 319 -7.17 -0.06 -0.58
N PHE A 320 -7.11 1.08 0.12
CA PHE A 320 -8.19 2.08 0.13
C PHE A 320 -8.45 2.70 -1.25
N ILE A 321 -7.42 2.81 -2.09
CA ILE A 321 -7.53 3.31 -3.47
C ILE A 321 -8.16 2.22 -4.35
N LEU A 322 -7.65 0.99 -4.26
CA LEU A 322 -8.19 -0.16 -5.01
C LEU A 322 -9.67 -0.43 -4.67
N GLN A 323 -10.07 -0.32 -3.41
CA GLN A 323 -11.47 -0.47 -3.01
C GLN A 323 -12.37 0.56 -3.72
N ARG A 324 -11.94 1.81 -3.83
CA ARG A 324 -12.70 2.87 -4.53
C ARG A 324 -12.81 2.63 -6.02
N LEU A 325 -11.71 2.21 -6.66
CA LEU A 325 -11.70 1.85 -8.08
C LEU A 325 -12.64 0.68 -8.35
N ARG A 326 -12.63 -0.35 -7.49
CA ARG A 326 -13.56 -1.49 -7.55
C ARG A 326 -15.03 -1.06 -7.39
N GLN A 327 -15.31 -0.05 -6.58
CA GLN A 327 -16.65 0.52 -6.39
C GLN A 327 -17.10 1.44 -7.54
N GLY A 328 -16.42 1.42 -8.69
CA GLY A 328 -16.83 2.15 -9.89
C GLY A 328 -16.37 3.60 -9.94
N GLN A 329 -15.46 4.04 -9.07
CA GLN A 329 -14.90 5.42 -9.12
C GLN A 329 -13.81 5.59 -10.18
N GLY A 330 -13.88 4.84 -11.28
CA GLY A 330 -12.91 4.87 -12.38
C GLY A 330 -13.60 4.91 -13.75
N PRO A 331 -12.85 5.18 -14.83
CA PRO A 331 -13.39 5.36 -16.18
C PRO A 331 -14.04 4.13 -16.84
N GLY A 332 -14.31 3.00 -16.15
CA GLY A 332 -14.88 1.76 -16.71
C GLY A 332 -13.86 0.60 -16.87
N PRO A 333 -14.12 -0.45 -17.67
CA PRO A 333 -13.23 -1.63 -17.78
C PRO A 333 -11.84 -1.32 -18.32
N GLY A 334 -10.79 -2.02 -17.89
CA GLY A 334 -9.45 -1.87 -18.49
C GLY A 334 -8.28 -2.08 -17.53
N PRO A 335 -7.03 -1.99 -18.02
CA PRO A 335 -5.85 -2.14 -17.20
C PRO A 335 -5.73 -1.04 -16.14
N CYS A 336 -5.39 -1.44 -14.92
CA CYS A 336 -5.11 -0.56 -13.80
C CYS A 336 -3.69 -0.77 -13.32
N LEU A 337 -2.89 0.29 -13.33
CA LEU A 337 -1.54 0.27 -12.79
C LEU A 337 -1.55 0.78 -11.35
N ALA A 338 -1.14 -0.08 -10.42
CA ALA A 338 -0.93 0.28 -9.02
C ALA A 338 0.56 0.45 -8.72
N LEU A 339 0.93 1.53 -8.03
CA LEU A 339 2.32 1.86 -7.69
C LEU A 339 2.48 2.15 -6.21
N GLY A 340 3.55 1.59 -5.62
CA GLY A 340 3.98 1.85 -4.26
C GLY A 340 5.46 2.25 -4.23
N PHE A 341 5.82 3.14 -3.30
CA PHE A 341 7.18 3.61 -3.09
C PHE A 341 7.56 3.41 -1.63
N GLY A 342 8.81 3.05 -1.33
CA GLY A 342 9.24 2.74 0.03
C GLY A 342 10.76 2.78 0.20
N PRO A 343 11.28 2.39 1.38
CA PRO A 343 12.71 2.46 1.66
C PRO A 343 13.57 1.78 0.58
N GLY A 344 14.67 2.42 0.17
CA GLY A 344 15.57 1.86 -0.84
C GLY A 344 16.18 2.83 -1.86
N LEU A 345 15.53 3.81 -2.47
CA LEU A 345 14.11 3.95 -2.78
C LEU A 345 13.66 2.81 -3.72
N THR A 346 12.67 2.05 -3.28
CA THR A 346 12.10 0.94 -4.04
C THR A 346 10.77 1.34 -4.69
N VAL A 347 10.54 0.88 -5.91
CA VAL A 347 9.25 0.97 -6.61
C VAL A 347 8.68 -0.43 -6.74
N GLU A 348 7.45 -0.59 -6.27
CA GLU A 348 6.67 -1.81 -6.44
C GLU A 348 5.48 -1.49 -7.35
N ALA A 349 5.17 -2.39 -8.27
CA ALA A 349 4.03 -2.25 -9.18
C ALA A 349 3.16 -3.50 -9.18
N ALA A 350 1.86 -3.28 -9.42
CA ALA A 350 0.91 -4.33 -9.76
C ALA A 350 0.04 -3.88 -10.93
N LEU A 351 -0.12 -4.76 -11.91
CA LEU A 351 -1.06 -4.57 -13.00
C LEU A 351 -2.33 -5.35 -12.69
N PHE A 352 -3.45 -4.65 -12.61
CA PHE A 352 -4.76 -5.24 -12.45
C PHE A 352 -5.57 -5.14 -13.74
N GLY A 353 -6.40 -6.16 -13.99
CA GLY A 353 -7.52 -6.09 -14.91
C GLY A 353 -8.77 -5.65 -14.17
N VAL A 354 -9.41 -4.58 -14.62
CA VAL A 354 -10.74 -4.14 -14.15
C VAL A 354 -11.81 -4.68 -15.09
N ASP A 355 -12.84 -5.32 -14.54
CA ASP A 355 -14.01 -5.83 -15.27
C ASP A 355 -13.68 -6.80 -16.43
N GLY A 356 -12.77 -7.73 -16.17
CA GLY A 356 -12.43 -8.80 -17.12
C GLY A 356 -11.39 -8.41 -18.17
N ALA A 357 -10.76 -7.23 -18.06
CA ALA A 357 -9.58 -6.92 -18.85
C ALA A 357 -8.45 -7.94 -18.56
N THR A 358 -8.00 -8.65 -19.58
CA THR A 358 -6.92 -9.63 -19.49
C THR A 358 -5.69 -9.13 -20.25
N LEU A 359 -4.50 -9.61 -19.88
CA LEU A 359 -3.34 -9.53 -20.78
C LEU A 359 -3.64 -10.36 -22.04
N ALA A 360 -3.17 -9.91 -23.19
CA ALA A 360 -3.12 -10.76 -24.38
C ALA A 360 -2.29 -12.00 -24.04
N ARG A 361 -2.79 -13.20 -24.37
CA ARG A 361 -1.99 -14.42 -24.25
C ARG A 361 -0.84 -14.32 -25.25
N ASP A 362 0.38 -14.27 -24.73
CA ASP A 362 1.67 -14.39 -25.42
C ASP A 362 1.69 -13.95 -26.90
N PRO A 363 2.11 -12.73 -27.24
CA PRO A 363 2.70 -12.54 -28.54
C PRO A 363 4.00 -13.34 -28.54
N THR A 364 4.14 -14.28 -29.46
CA THR A 364 5.40 -14.96 -29.78
C THR A 364 6.55 -13.96 -29.62
N PRO A 365 7.65 -14.29 -28.90
CA PRO A 365 8.73 -13.33 -28.71
C PRO A 365 9.19 -12.79 -30.08
N PRO A 366 9.46 -11.47 -30.19
CA PRO A 366 9.93 -10.89 -31.44
C PRO A 366 11.13 -11.70 -31.96
N GLU A 367 11.14 -12.00 -33.26
CA GLU A 367 12.21 -12.77 -33.94
C GLU A 367 13.63 -12.24 -33.64
N ALA A 368 13.75 -10.96 -33.28
CA ALA A 368 15.00 -10.29 -32.92
C ALA A 368 15.73 -10.85 -31.67
N LEU A 369 15.11 -11.73 -30.87
CA LEU A 369 15.78 -12.39 -29.73
C LEU A 369 16.25 -13.82 -30.03
N ARG A 370 15.99 -14.37 -31.24
CA ARG A 370 16.54 -15.67 -31.67
C ARG A 370 17.95 -15.57 -32.24
N GLU A 371 18.35 -14.41 -32.76
CA GLU A 371 19.68 -14.24 -33.37
C GLU A 371 20.81 -13.96 -32.37
N ALA A 372 20.52 -13.81 -31.07
CA ALA A 372 21.53 -13.51 -30.04
C ALA A 372 22.05 -14.76 -29.28
N VAL A 373 21.61 -15.96 -29.65
CA VAL A 373 22.03 -17.23 -29.00
C VAL A 373 22.90 -18.11 -29.91
N ASP A 374 23.09 -17.74 -31.18
CA ASP A 374 23.83 -18.55 -32.18
C ASP A 374 25.23 -18.02 -32.55
N CYS A 375 25.77 -17.05 -31.80
CA CYS A 375 27.09 -16.45 -32.10
C CYS A 375 28.22 -16.81 -31.11
N ASP A 376 28.11 -17.89 -30.34
CA ASP A 376 29.17 -18.31 -29.38
C ASP A 376 29.68 -19.75 -29.61
N GLU A 377 29.56 -20.25 -30.84
CA GLU A 377 30.30 -21.44 -31.29
C GLU A 377 30.93 -21.19 -32.67
N GLN A 378 32.04 -20.44 -32.73
CA GLN A 378 33.19 -20.68 -33.61
C GLN A 378 34.25 -19.57 -33.51
N LEU A 379 35.46 -19.99 -33.09
CA LEU A 379 36.79 -19.35 -33.12
C LEU A 379 37.24 -18.52 -31.91
#